data_AF-A0AA45Z2H8-F1
#
_entry.id   AF-A0AA45Z2H8-F1
#
_cell.length_a   1.000
_cell.length_b   1.000
_cell.length_c   1.000
_cell.angle_alpha   90.00
_cell.angle_beta   90.00
_cell.angle_gamma   90.00
#
_symmetry.space_group_name_H-M   'P 1'
#
loop_
_entity.id
_entity.type
_entity.pdbx_description
1 polymer ?
#
loop_
_entity_poly.entity_id
_entity_poly.type
_entity_poly.pdbx_seq_one_letter_code
_entity_poly.pdbx_strand_id
1 'polypeptide(L)'
;MKASGRTLTRWCLAMGLLTALGAEADPPPVNSAQGTKLHGSGRFENVNIPLNSIEVSAPPTGLVCEPPMAAMSGGRLVGVQICTGGNPPMPVRVLEGVGLVGTSFRAPFEGRSVKLTIDQVRCHVGITAPTFPCTDQNVADGKAFWEYRVTASTEDAAPQALCPTGSGFALAVPHAWSTGGELIPNYEYFTFACAPKDEGTSQPFFVGGGVIAKCIDWGYPPWNATSSQGVAREYHQLCTRMATADYCGEGRSNTLDGTPLKFMGPHDAIQLDGGKLPVALEGYSLEAVWKVDDCGGVRPLCLSKKRWDTLPLEATCVNRKLLLAPRATRPCESMNLSAYASSTLLVSYSLFIDRSLVMFKDVANNSYVTTTAVTVDESTIEGGSSVTGVHLDLDADGAADVTPFTPQRKEGPILSSKLPADIRARMGSLIKPLYRCANSTGRYLLTDDHQCERLAGFALQPLNGDQGIEGFVYSSVDVTSAGQRRPLKLWRSLVAPGVYATSTQAQPGFFLVRELGYLPAVGQLPARDL
;
A
#
# COMPACT_ATOMS: atom_id res chain seq x y z
N MET A 1 6.68 -9.75 60.39
CA MET A 1 5.62 -9.49 59.38
C MET A 1 6.22 -8.58 58.32
N LYS A 2 6.27 -9.08 57.08
CA LYS A 2 7.02 -8.47 55.97
C LYS A 2 6.34 -7.17 55.51
N ALA A 3 7.10 -6.07 55.56
CA ALA A 3 6.70 -4.79 55.00
C ALA A 3 6.91 -4.79 53.47
N SER A 4 5.89 -4.35 52.75
CA SER A 4 5.81 -4.24 51.29
C SER A 4 6.68 -3.08 50.80
N GLY A 5 7.69 -3.41 49.98
CA GLY A 5 8.48 -2.43 49.23
C GLY A 5 7.97 -2.35 47.78
N ARG A 6 7.39 -1.21 47.42
CA ARG A 6 7.28 -0.74 46.03
C ARG A 6 8.66 -0.26 45.59
N THR A 7 9.16 -0.77 44.47
CA THR A 7 10.31 -0.17 43.77
C THR A 7 9.96 0.04 42.30
N LEU A 8 9.64 1.29 41.97
CA LEU A 8 9.98 1.90 40.68
C LEU A 8 11.51 1.96 40.59
N THR A 9 12.09 1.39 39.53
CA THR A 9 13.44 1.68 38.98
C THR A 9 13.62 0.71 37.80
N ARG A 10 14.16 1.03 36.62
CA ARG A 10 15.08 2.09 36.19
C ARG A 10 14.97 2.16 34.66
N TRP A 11 14.46 3.27 34.11
CA TRP A 11 14.84 3.76 32.79
C TRP A 11 15.86 4.86 33.06
N CYS A 12 17.09 4.66 32.60
CA CYS A 12 18.16 5.65 32.39
C CYS A 12 19.50 4.94 32.50
N LEU A 13 20.15 4.72 31.35
CA LEU A 13 21.59 4.89 31.18
C LEU A 13 21.87 4.94 29.67
N ALA A 14 21.65 6.13 29.12
CA ALA A 14 22.32 6.60 27.92
C ALA A 14 23.37 7.62 28.39
N MET A 15 24.65 7.33 28.16
CA MET A 15 25.64 8.29 27.64
C MET A 15 27.03 7.67 27.65
N GLY A 16 27.69 7.75 26.49
CA GLY A 16 29.15 7.90 26.44
C GLY A 16 29.93 6.69 25.93
N LEU A 17 30.01 6.54 24.61
CA LEU A 17 31.29 6.30 23.92
C LEU A 17 31.13 6.70 22.45
N LEU A 18 31.63 7.90 22.16
CA LEU A 18 31.92 8.39 20.82
C LEU A 18 33.01 7.49 20.20
N THR A 19 32.62 6.67 19.24
CA THR A 19 33.53 6.20 18.19
C THR A 19 32.98 6.71 16.86
N ALA A 20 33.80 7.51 16.19
CA ALA A 20 33.56 8.01 14.85
C ALA A 20 33.59 6.82 13.86
N LEU A 21 32.41 6.32 13.53
CA LEU A 21 32.09 5.58 12.31
C LEU A 21 30.80 6.23 11.79
N GLY A 22 30.75 6.51 10.48
CA GLY A 22 29.79 7.41 9.85
C GLY A 22 28.37 7.34 10.41
N ALA A 23 27.91 8.46 10.96
CA ALA A 23 26.52 8.65 11.36
C ALA A 23 25.66 8.83 10.11
N GLU A 24 25.40 7.75 9.36
CA GLU A 24 24.14 7.67 8.61
C GLU A 24 23.12 7.09 9.59
N ALA A 25 22.46 7.99 10.34
CA ALA A 25 21.35 7.61 11.19
C ALA A 25 20.22 7.07 10.29
N ASP A 26 20.00 5.77 10.37
CA ASP A 26 18.83 5.10 9.79
C ASP A 26 17.58 5.76 10.40
N PRO A 27 16.57 6.18 9.60
CA PRO A 27 15.33 6.67 10.17
C PRO A 27 14.66 5.58 11.03
N PRO A 28 13.97 5.96 12.12
CA PRO A 28 13.38 5.02 13.06
C PRO A 28 12.36 4.10 12.38
N PRO A 29 12.03 2.94 12.97
CA PRO A 29 11.05 2.04 12.38
C PRO A 29 9.69 2.74 12.38
N VAL A 30 9.04 2.78 11.22
CA VAL A 30 7.72 3.40 11.09
C VAL A 30 6.66 2.34 10.77
N ASN A 31 5.55 2.43 11.49
CA ASN A 31 4.38 1.58 11.30
C ASN A 31 3.28 2.42 10.67
N SER A 32 2.87 2.07 9.45
CA SER A 32 1.72 2.69 8.80
C SER A 32 1.26 1.91 7.58
N ALA A 33 0.14 2.37 7.01
CA ALA A 33 -0.56 1.73 5.91
C ALA A 33 0.11 1.97 4.56
N GLN A 34 0.14 0.95 3.73
CA GLN A 34 0.78 0.96 2.43
C GLN A 34 -0.06 1.64 1.33
N GLY A 35 0.50 1.68 0.12
CA GLY A 35 -0.17 2.17 -1.08
C GLY A 35 0.11 1.33 -2.31
N THR A 36 -0.78 1.44 -3.30
CA THR A 36 -0.73 0.73 -4.58
C THR A 36 -0.25 1.59 -5.73
N LYS A 37 -0.27 2.91 -5.56
CA LYS A 37 0.08 3.91 -6.56
C LYS A 37 1.39 4.58 -6.17
N LEU A 38 2.21 4.88 -7.17
CA LEU A 38 3.49 5.57 -6.99
C LEU A 38 3.25 7.04 -6.60
N HIS A 39 2.49 7.76 -7.41
CA HIS A 39 2.11 9.17 -7.20
C HIS A 39 0.71 9.32 -6.63
N GLY A 40 -0.22 8.41 -6.92
CA GLY A 40 -1.61 8.51 -6.48
C GLY A 40 -2.42 9.57 -7.23
N SER A 41 -1.96 10.00 -8.40
CA SER A 41 -2.54 11.09 -9.20
C SER A 41 -3.55 10.59 -10.26
N GLY A 42 -3.99 9.34 -10.13
CA GLY A 42 -5.02 8.74 -10.97
C GLY A 42 -4.57 8.65 -12.42
N ARG A 43 -5.22 9.41 -13.32
CA ARG A 43 -4.87 9.43 -14.75
C ARG A 43 -3.45 9.94 -15.01
N PHE A 44 -2.89 10.77 -14.12
CA PHE A 44 -1.61 11.43 -14.30
C PHE A 44 -0.45 10.72 -13.59
N GLU A 45 -0.60 9.41 -13.32
CA GLU A 45 0.29 8.61 -12.46
C GLU A 45 1.76 8.59 -12.88
N ASN A 46 2.07 8.86 -14.15
CA ASN A 46 3.42 8.80 -14.71
C ASN A 46 3.91 10.17 -15.24
N VAL A 47 3.29 11.27 -14.81
CA VAL A 47 3.67 12.61 -15.25
C VAL A 47 4.93 13.07 -14.53
N ASN A 48 5.96 13.40 -15.31
CA ASN A 48 7.17 14.09 -14.85
C ASN A 48 7.12 15.54 -15.34
N ILE A 49 7.35 16.49 -14.44
CA ILE A 49 7.13 17.92 -14.70
C ILE A 49 8.48 18.61 -14.90
N PRO A 50 8.76 19.18 -16.10
CA PRO A 50 9.94 20.01 -16.31
C PRO A 50 9.87 21.29 -15.48
N LEU A 51 10.90 21.60 -14.70
CA LEU A 51 10.96 22.82 -13.88
C LEU A 51 10.94 24.09 -14.73
N ASN A 52 11.56 24.06 -15.92
CA ASN A 52 11.57 25.18 -16.87
C ASN A 52 10.21 25.48 -17.51
N SER A 53 9.17 24.68 -17.24
CA SER A 53 7.80 24.90 -17.74
C SER A 53 6.96 25.81 -16.84
N ILE A 54 7.57 26.40 -15.82
CA ILE A 54 6.90 27.27 -14.85
C ILE A 54 6.27 28.50 -15.53
N GLU A 55 4.99 28.72 -15.24
CA GLU A 55 4.19 29.88 -15.63
C GLU A 55 3.69 30.54 -14.34
N VAL A 56 4.15 31.76 -14.05
CA VAL A 56 3.78 32.52 -12.84
C VAL A 56 2.81 33.65 -13.16
N SER A 57 2.10 34.14 -12.15
CA SER A 57 1.26 35.33 -12.29
C SER A 57 2.07 36.55 -12.73
N ALA A 58 1.41 37.46 -13.46
CA ALA A 58 2.00 38.73 -13.85
C ALA A 58 2.64 39.43 -12.63
N PRO A 59 3.80 40.07 -12.81
CA PRO A 59 4.46 40.78 -11.73
C PRO A 59 3.60 41.95 -11.22
N PRO A 60 3.76 42.36 -9.95
CA PRO A 60 3.09 43.55 -9.43
C PRO A 60 3.32 44.78 -10.31
N THR A 61 2.34 45.69 -10.34
CA THR A 61 2.39 46.91 -11.15
C THR A 61 3.69 47.70 -10.88
N GLY A 62 4.41 48.06 -11.94
CA GLY A 62 5.66 48.82 -11.86
C GLY A 62 6.94 47.99 -11.82
N LEU A 63 6.84 46.65 -11.90
CA LEU A 63 7.97 45.74 -12.06
C LEU A 63 7.99 45.14 -13.47
N VAL A 64 9.17 45.10 -14.09
CA VAL A 64 9.45 44.35 -15.32
C VAL A 64 10.32 43.17 -14.95
N CYS A 65 9.82 41.95 -15.14
CA CYS A 65 10.51 40.73 -14.72
C CYS A 65 10.86 39.84 -15.92
N GLU A 66 12.04 39.24 -15.85
CA GLU A 66 12.48 38.17 -16.74
C GLU A 66 11.60 36.91 -16.60
N PRO A 67 11.68 35.97 -17.56
CA PRO A 67 11.01 34.67 -17.44
C PRO A 67 11.34 33.97 -16.11
N PRO A 68 10.34 33.36 -15.45
CA PRO A 68 10.55 32.64 -14.21
C PRO A 68 11.45 31.42 -14.37
N MET A 69 12.26 31.15 -13.35
CA MET A 69 13.01 29.92 -13.17
C MET A 69 12.41 29.14 -12.00
N ALA A 70 12.46 27.81 -12.04
CA ALA A 70 12.07 26.98 -10.92
C ALA A 70 13.18 26.01 -10.55
N ALA A 71 13.25 25.65 -9.26
CA ALA A 71 14.17 24.66 -8.74
C ALA A 71 13.53 23.88 -7.58
N MET A 72 14.05 22.68 -7.32
CA MET A 72 13.78 21.94 -6.11
C MET A 72 14.96 22.08 -5.14
N SER A 73 14.70 22.49 -3.89
CA SER A 73 15.72 22.64 -2.85
C SER A 73 15.25 21.97 -1.56
N GLY A 74 15.81 20.80 -1.21
CA GLY A 74 15.44 20.10 0.03
C GLY A 74 13.95 19.78 0.15
N GLY A 75 13.31 19.36 -0.95
CA GLY A 75 11.86 19.10 -1.02
C GLY A 75 10.99 20.34 -1.22
N ARG A 76 11.59 21.53 -1.31
CA ARG A 76 10.88 22.79 -1.53
C ARG A 76 10.86 23.13 -3.02
N LEU A 77 9.68 23.37 -3.55
CA LEU A 77 9.51 23.96 -4.88
C LEU A 77 9.71 25.48 -4.75
N VAL A 78 10.66 26.03 -5.48
CA VAL A 78 11.00 27.46 -5.44
C VAL A 78 10.96 28.02 -6.86
N GLY A 79 10.19 29.09 -7.05
CA GLY A 79 10.21 29.93 -8.24
C GLY A 79 11.03 31.19 -8.01
N VAL A 80 11.77 31.66 -9.01
CA VAL A 80 12.56 32.89 -8.95
C VAL A 80 12.36 33.70 -10.23
N GLN A 81 12.14 35.00 -10.09
CA GLN A 81 12.20 35.96 -11.20
C GLN A 81 13.19 37.07 -10.86
N ILE A 82 13.99 37.46 -11.84
CA ILE A 82 14.80 38.67 -11.76
C ILE A 82 13.93 39.81 -12.28
N CYS A 83 13.80 40.87 -11.48
CA CYS A 83 12.93 42.00 -11.79
C CYS A 83 13.70 43.33 -11.73
N THR A 84 13.21 44.30 -12.50
CA THR A 84 13.70 45.68 -12.49
C THR A 84 12.54 46.64 -12.25
N GLY A 85 12.83 47.76 -11.60
CA GLY A 85 11.82 48.75 -11.18
C GLY A 85 11.30 48.55 -9.74
N GLY A 86 10.18 49.19 -9.42
CA GLY A 86 9.61 49.24 -8.07
C GLY A 86 10.29 50.24 -7.12
N ASN A 87 9.59 50.60 -6.05
CA ASN A 87 10.14 51.40 -4.95
C ASN A 87 9.65 50.83 -3.60
N PRO A 88 10.53 50.22 -2.78
CA PRO A 88 11.96 49.99 -3.01
C PRO A 88 12.22 49.02 -4.18
N PRO A 89 13.40 49.09 -4.83
CA PRO A 89 13.74 48.18 -5.92
C PRO A 89 13.79 46.73 -5.41
N MET A 90 13.06 45.84 -6.07
CA MET A 90 13.10 44.40 -5.80
C MET A 90 13.81 43.69 -6.95
N PRO A 91 15.14 43.43 -6.84
CA PRO A 91 15.89 42.80 -7.91
C PRO A 91 15.51 41.34 -8.14
N VAL A 92 14.97 40.67 -7.11
CA VAL A 92 14.61 39.24 -7.14
C VAL A 92 13.25 39.04 -6.46
N ARG A 93 12.33 38.40 -7.18
CA ARG A 93 11.05 37.90 -6.67
C ARG A 93 11.18 36.39 -6.45
N VAL A 94 11.14 35.96 -5.20
CA VAL A 94 11.14 34.54 -4.82
C VAL A 94 9.71 34.09 -4.53
N LEU A 95 9.30 32.97 -5.11
CA LEU A 95 7.98 32.36 -4.95
C LEU A 95 8.16 31.00 -4.28
N GLU A 96 7.56 30.85 -3.11
CA GLU A 96 7.55 29.60 -2.36
C GLU A 96 6.29 29.52 -1.51
N GLY A 97 5.86 28.31 -1.17
CA GLY A 97 4.73 28.10 -0.28
C GLY A 97 3.49 28.78 -0.86
N VAL A 98 2.83 29.61 -0.05
CA VAL A 98 1.64 30.37 -0.48
C VAL A 98 1.91 31.33 -1.66
N GLY A 99 3.16 31.73 -1.88
CA GLY A 99 3.55 32.55 -3.04
C GLY A 99 3.44 31.82 -4.38
N LEU A 100 3.33 30.49 -4.39
CA LEU A 100 3.14 29.68 -5.59
C LEU A 100 1.67 29.48 -5.98
N VAL A 101 0.71 29.99 -5.19
CA VAL A 101 -0.72 29.92 -5.57
C VAL A 101 -0.94 30.64 -6.90
N GLY A 102 -1.63 29.97 -7.83
CA GLY A 102 -1.87 30.42 -9.20
C GLY A 102 -0.72 30.15 -10.17
N THR A 103 0.40 29.61 -9.70
CA THR A 103 1.51 29.17 -10.57
C THR A 103 1.10 27.87 -11.26
N SER A 104 1.50 27.72 -12.50
CA SER A 104 1.27 26.50 -13.27
C SER A 104 2.51 25.96 -13.93
N PHE A 105 2.50 24.68 -14.26
CA PHE A 105 3.55 23.97 -14.98
C PHE A 105 2.93 23.22 -16.16
N ARG A 106 3.75 22.91 -17.17
CA ARG A 106 3.33 22.08 -18.31
C ARG A 106 4.19 20.83 -18.39
N ALA A 107 3.54 19.69 -18.51
CA ALA A 107 4.23 18.41 -18.64
C ALA A 107 3.75 17.65 -19.89
N PRO A 108 4.62 16.86 -20.53
CA PRO A 108 4.20 15.91 -21.56
C PRO A 108 3.31 14.81 -20.96
N PHE A 109 2.20 14.50 -21.62
CA PHE A 109 1.27 13.45 -21.21
C PHE A 109 0.52 12.87 -22.42
N GLU A 110 0.63 11.56 -22.69
CA GLU A 110 -0.07 10.87 -23.79
C GLU A 110 0.08 11.54 -25.17
N GLY A 111 1.27 12.06 -25.48
CA GLY A 111 1.54 12.79 -26.73
C GLY A 111 0.97 14.22 -26.78
N ARG A 112 0.44 14.72 -25.67
CA ARG A 112 -0.12 16.06 -25.47
C ARG A 112 0.61 16.79 -24.34
N SER A 113 0.17 18.01 -24.03
CA SER A 113 0.58 18.74 -22.83
C SER A 113 -0.55 18.75 -21.80
N VAL A 114 -0.20 18.50 -20.53
CA VAL A 114 -1.07 18.74 -19.38
C VAL A 114 -0.58 19.99 -18.64
N LYS A 115 -1.50 20.91 -18.36
CA LYS A 115 -1.29 22.07 -17.50
C LYS A 115 -1.67 21.71 -16.06
N LEU A 116 -0.71 21.85 -15.15
CA LEU A 116 -0.88 21.63 -13.71
C LEU A 116 -0.86 22.98 -12.99
N THR A 117 -1.95 23.37 -12.35
CA THR A 117 -2.09 24.66 -11.66
C THR A 117 -2.18 24.45 -10.16
N ILE A 118 -1.39 25.20 -9.38
CA ILE A 118 -1.41 25.18 -7.92
C ILE A 118 -2.56 26.09 -7.44
N ASP A 119 -3.60 25.50 -6.88
CA ASP A 119 -4.80 26.21 -6.43
C ASP A 119 -4.72 26.62 -4.95
N GLN A 120 -4.04 25.81 -4.15
CA GLN A 120 -3.92 26.02 -2.71
C GLN A 120 -2.57 25.48 -2.22
N VAL A 121 -1.99 26.14 -1.22
CA VAL A 121 -0.80 25.66 -0.52
C VAL A 121 -1.05 25.69 0.97
N ARG A 122 -0.59 24.66 1.68
CA ARG A 122 -0.61 24.61 3.15
C ARG A 122 0.59 23.83 3.67
N CYS A 123 0.80 23.93 4.98
CA CYS A 123 1.78 23.10 5.66
C CYS A 123 1.39 21.63 5.55
N HIS A 124 2.38 20.81 5.26
CA HIS A 124 2.19 19.38 5.12
C HIS A 124 1.70 18.74 6.42
N VAL A 125 0.70 17.87 6.28
CA VAL A 125 0.16 17.06 7.37
C VAL A 125 0.51 15.61 7.05
N GLY A 126 1.59 15.12 7.65
CA GLY A 126 2.11 13.78 7.39
C GLY A 126 1.37 12.69 8.15
N ILE A 127 1.69 11.44 7.80
CA ILE A 127 1.24 10.23 8.52
C ILE A 127 1.62 10.28 9.99
N THR A 128 2.82 10.78 10.28
CA THR A 128 3.28 11.03 11.64
C THR A 128 3.05 12.50 11.98
N ALA A 129 2.62 12.76 13.22
CA ALA A 129 2.41 14.13 13.68
C ALA A 129 3.72 14.93 13.50
N PRO A 130 3.67 16.15 12.93
CA PRO A 130 4.86 16.96 12.72
C PRO A 130 5.61 17.15 14.04
N THR A 131 6.90 16.78 14.06
CA THR A 131 7.77 16.98 15.22
C THR A 131 8.17 18.45 15.39
N PHE A 132 8.05 19.23 14.32
CA PHE A 132 8.37 20.66 14.28
C PHE A 132 7.19 21.47 13.76
N PRO A 133 6.93 22.67 14.32
CA PRO A 133 5.93 23.58 13.77
C PRO A 133 6.36 24.06 12.38
N CYS A 134 5.38 24.29 11.50
CA CYS A 134 5.62 24.79 10.15
C CYS A 134 5.91 26.31 10.18
N THR A 135 7.15 26.65 10.50
CA THR A 135 7.69 28.02 10.46
C THR A 135 8.62 28.17 9.25
N ASP A 136 8.84 29.40 8.77
CA ASP A 136 9.75 29.66 7.65
C ASP A 136 11.16 29.09 7.92
N GLN A 137 11.64 29.18 9.16
CA GLN A 137 12.91 28.58 9.56
C GLN A 137 12.90 27.06 9.44
N ASN A 138 11.84 26.39 9.93
CA ASN A 138 11.77 24.93 9.86
C ASN A 138 11.57 24.43 8.42
N VAL A 139 10.90 25.20 7.57
CA VAL A 139 10.85 24.93 6.13
C VAL A 139 12.23 25.08 5.51
N ALA A 140 12.95 26.18 5.80
CA ALA A 140 14.30 26.40 5.30
C ALA A 140 15.30 25.32 5.77
N ASP A 141 15.14 24.84 7.00
CA ASP A 141 15.92 23.75 7.60
C ASP A 141 15.54 22.35 7.08
N GLY A 142 14.49 22.22 6.26
CA GLY A 142 13.99 20.93 5.78
C GLY A 142 13.29 20.07 6.85
N LYS A 143 12.83 20.69 7.94
CA LYS A 143 12.07 20.07 9.05
C LYS A 143 10.56 20.15 8.87
N ALA A 144 10.09 21.00 7.95
CA ALA A 144 8.69 21.16 7.57
C ALA A 144 8.58 21.31 6.05
N PHE A 145 7.44 20.92 5.49
CA PHE A 145 7.22 20.89 4.05
C PHE A 145 5.90 21.56 3.67
N TRP A 146 5.83 22.04 2.42
CA TRP A 146 4.59 22.51 1.81
C TRP A 146 3.92 21.38 1.06
N GLU A 147 2.59 21.36 1.10
CA GLU A 147 1.78 20.52 0.21
C GLU A 147 0.81 21.38 -0.60
N TYR A 148 0.51 20.90 -1.80
CA TYR A 148 -0.11 21.67 -2.87
C TYR A 148 -1.39 20.99 -3.32
N ARG A 149 -2.51 21.72 -3.34
CA ARG A 149 -3.68 21.32 -4.11
C ARG A 149 -3.43 21.70 -5.55
N VAL A 150 -3.44 20.73 -6.45
CA VAL A 150 -3.13 20.93 -7.85
C VAL A 150 -4.30 20.46 -8.70
N THR A 151 -4.69 21.28 -9.67
CA THR A 151 -5.63 20.91 -10.73
C THR A 151 -4.88 20.64 -12.03
N ALA A 152 -5.21 19.55 -12.70
CA ALA A 152 -4.62 19.15 -13.96
C ALA A 152 -5.64 19.25 -15.10
N SER A 153 -5.23 19.81 -16.23
CA SER A 153 -6.09 20.00 -17.41
C SER A 153 -5.30 19.76 -18.69
N THR A 154 -5.87 19.01 -19.63
CA THR A 154 -5.40 18.97 -21.02
C THR A 154 -6.21 19.98 -21.83
N GLU A 155 -5.69 20.47 -22.96
CA GLU A 155 -6.36 21.50 -23.78
C GLU A 155 -7.83 21.18 -24.12
N ASP A 156 -8.14 19.90 -24.35
CA ASP A 156 -9.48 19.46 -24.77
C ASP A 156 -10.37 18.95 -23.62
N ALA A 157 -9.94 19.05 -22.36
CA ALA A 157 -10.66 18.44 -21.23
C ALA A 157 -10.88 19.42 -20.09
N ALA A 158 -11.99 19.23 -19.37
CA ALA A 158 -12.27 19.97 -18.16
C ALA A 158 -11.15 19.75 -17.11
N PRO A 159 -10.77 20.79 -16.36
CA PRO A 159 -9.83 20.65 -15.26
C PRO A 159 -10.34 19.66 -14.21
N GLN A 160 -9.45 18.80 -13.72
CA GLN A 160 -9.74 17.82 -12.67
C GLN A 160 -8.67 17.87 -11.58
N ALA A 161 -9.04 17.48 -10.35
CA ALA A 161 -8.08 17.39 -9.26
C ALA A 161 -6.95 16.41 -9.61
N LEU A 162 -5.70 16.82 -9.40
CA LEU A 162 -4.54 15.94 -9.61
C LEU A 162 -4.58 14.77 -8.63
N CYS A 163 -5.00 15.00 -7.39
CA CYS A 163 -5.13 13.99 -6.34
C CYS A 163 -6.61 13.68 -6.08
N PRO A 164 -7.19 12.72 -6.83
CA PRO A 164 -8.60 12.34 -6.67
C PRO A 164 -8.86 11.53 -5.39
N THR A 165 -7.81 10.91 -4.83
CA THR A 165 -7.86 10.14 -3.59
C THR A 165 -6.87 10.72 -2.56
N GLY A 166 -6.92 10.24 -1.32
CA GLY A 166 -6.07 10.77 -0.24
C GLY A 166 -6.57 12.13 0.25
N SER A 167 -5.65 13.01 0.67
CA SER A 167 -6.02 14.30 1.28
C SER A 167 -6.45 15.36 0.25
N GLY A 168 -6.24 15.09 -1.04
CA GLY A 168 -6.41 16.05 -2.14
C GLY A 168 -5.25 17.03 -2.29
N PHE A 169 -4.18 16.88 -1.52
CA PHE A 169 -2.93 17.64 -1.63
C PHE A 169 -1.78 16.72 -2.08
N ALA A 170 -0.73 17.31 -2.63
CA ALA A 170 0.48 16.61 -3.06
C ALA A 170 1.74 17.28 -2.51
N LEU A 171 2.78 16.48 -2.26
CA LEU A 171 4.14 16.95 -2.05
C LEU A 171 4.84 17.14 -3.39
N ALA A 172 5.64 18.20 -3.52
CA ALA A 172 6.57 18.35 -4.64
C ALA A 172 7.84 17.54 -4.35
N VAL A 173 8.24 16.68 -5.26
CA VAL A 173 9.34 15.72 -5.08
C VAL A 173 10.32 15.87 -6.24
N PRO A 174 11.62 16.10 -5.97
CA PRO A 174 12.61 16.27 -7.03
C PRO A 174 12.82 14.96 -7.79
N HIS A 175 13.44 15.09 -8.95
CA HIS A 175 13.74 13.99 -9.87
C HIS A 175 12.53 13.49 -10.65
N ALA A 176 12.83 12.66 -11.64
CA ALA A 176 11.83 12.01 -12.46
C ALA A 176 11.64 10.55 -12.01
N TRP A 177 10.52 9.96 -12.39
CA TRP A 177 10.22 8.56 -12.19
C TRP A 177 9.92 7.87 -13.52
N SER A 178 10.43 6.65 -13.67
CA SER A 178 10.05 5.80 -14.80
C SER A 178 8.63 5.27 -14.62
N THR A 179 8.02 4.78 -15.70
CA THR A 179 6.77 4.01 -15.64
C THR A 179 6.93 2.68 -14.89
N GLY A 180 8.16 2.18 -14.78
CA GLY A 180 8.51 1.00 -14.00
C GLY A 180 8.67 1.28 -12.51
N GLY A 181 8.53 2.54 -12.05
CA GLY A 181 8.69 2.96 -10.66
C GLY A 181 10.15 3.11 -10.21
N GLU A 182 11.07 3.30 -11.14
CA GLU A 182 12.47 3.64 -10.83
C GLU A 182 12.61 5.15 -10.63
N LEU A 183 13.35 5.57 -9.61
CA LEU A 183 13.73 6.97 -9.43
C LEU A 183 14.88 7.28 -10.38
N ILE A 184 14.68 8.26 -11.28
CA ILE A 184 15.66 8.67 -12.29
C ILE A 184 16.29 9.99 -11.83
N PRO A 185 17.58 10.00 -11.42
CA PRO A 185 18.27 11.21 -10.99
C PRO A 185 18.31 12.25 -12.12
N ASN A 186 17.43 13.24 -12.05
CA ASN A 186 17.38 14.35 -12.98
C ASN A 186 16.91 15.62 -12.25
N TYR A 187 17.78 16.61 -12.12
CA TYR A 187 17.48 17.83 -11.37
C TYR A 187 16.60 18.83 -12.14
N GLU A 188 16.33 18.59 -13.42
CA GLU A 188 15.48 19.45 -14.26
C GLU A 188 14.00 19.10 -14.16
N TYR A 189 13.68 17.99 -13.48
CA TYR A 189 12.32 17.47 -13.34
C TYR A 189 11.95 17.32 -11.87
N PHE A 190 10.66 17.42 -11.62
CA PHE A 190 10.03 17.08 -10.36
C PHE A 190 8.68 16.40 -10.62
N THR A 191 8.06 15.89 -9.57
CA THR A 191 6.72 15.32 -9.62
C THR A 191 5.88 15.78 -8.43
N PHE A 192 4.56 15.65 -8.55
CA PHE A 192 3.63 15.80 -7.44
C PHE A 192 3.18 14.42 -6.97
N ALA A 193 3.46 14.10 -5.70
CA ALA A 193 3.05 12.87 -5.06
C ALA A 193 1.91 13.15 -4.07
N CYS A 194 0.74 12.56 -4.31
CA CYS A 194 -0.46 12.80 -3.52
C CYS A 194 -0.30 12.30 -2.08
N ALA A 195 -0.60 13.15 -1.11
CA ALA A 195 -0.54 12.82 0.30
C ALA A 195 -1.73 11.94 0.72
N PRO A 196 -1.51 10.97 1.64
CA PRO A 196 -2.57 10.11 2.13
C PRO A 196 -3.56 10.89 3.02
N LYS A 197 -4.72 10.30 3.28
CA LYS A 197 -5.72 10.84 4.22
C LYS A 197 -5.90 9.89 5.38
N ASP A 198 -5.97 10.45 6.59
CA ASP A 198 -6.39 9.72 7.77
C ASP A 198 -7.92 9.57 7.79
N GLU A 199 -8.40 8.34 7.81
CA GLU A 199 -9.81 7.97 7.99
C GLU A 199 -10.06 7.26 9.33
N GLY A 200 -9.07 7.26 10.20
CA GLY A 200 -9.14 6.73 11.54
C GLY A 200 -10.08 7.53 12.44
N THR A 201 -10.92 6.84 13.22
CA THR A 201 -11.77 7.48 14.24
C THR A 201 -11.13 7.47 15.62
N SER A 202 -10.45 6.37 15.99
CA SER A 202 -9.80 6.19 17.29
C SER A 202 -8.30 5.88 17.18
N GLN A 203 -7.84 5.46 16.01
CA GLN A 203 -6.46 5.13 15.67
C GLN A 203 -6.21 5.54 14.22
N PRO A 204 -5.05 6.11 13.87
CA PRO A 204 -4.78 6.54 12.50
C PRO A 204 -4.92 5.39 11.50
N PHE A 205 -5.62 5.65 10.40
CA PHE A 205 -5.84 4.73 9.29
C PHE A 205 -5.71 5.49 7.96
N PHE A 206 -4.50 5.41 7.38
CA PHE A 206 -4.17 6.17 6.19
C PHE A 206 -4.52 5.40 4.91
N VAL A 207 -5.26 6.07 4.01
CA VAL A 207 -5.68 5.51 2.71
C VAL A 207 -5.43 6.50 1.58
N GLY A 208 -5.42 6.00 0.35
CA GLY A 208 -5.17 6.79 -0.86
C GLY A 208 -3.75 7.36 -0.92
N GLY A 209 -3.55 8.31 -1.83
CA GLY A 209 -2.25 8.95 -2.06
C GLY A 209 -1.22 8.04 -2.77
N GLY A 210 -0.03 8.58 -2.99
CA GLY A 210 1.10 7.89 -3.61
C GLY A 210 2.11 7.39 -2.59
N VAL A 211 2.75 6.24 -2.85
CA VAL A 211 3.81 5.71 -1.99
C VAL A 211 5.04 6.61 -1.93
N ILE A 212 5.27 7.48 -2.93
CA ILE A 212 6.31 8.51 -2.86
C ILE A 212 6.06 9.42 -1.64
N ALA A 213 4.85 9.97 -1.51
CA ALA A 213 4.51 10.83 -0.39
C ALA A 213 4.55 10.05 0.94
N LYS A 214 3.98 8.84 0.97
CA LYS A 214 4.04 7.97 2.17
C LYS A 214 5.48 7.72 2.60
N CYS A 215 6.39 7.45 1.68
CA CYS A 215 7.80 7.22 1.98
C CYS A 215 8.51 8.45 2.55
N ILE A 216 8.12 9.66 2.15
CA ILE A 216 8.59 10.90 2.79
C ILE A 216 8.10 10.96 4.24
N ASP A 217 6.81 10.72 4.47
CA ASP A 217 6.20 10.71 5.81
C ASP A 217 6.75 9.62 6.72
N TRP A 218 7.30 8.56 6.11
CA TRP A 218 7.98 7.44 6.75
C TRP A 218 9.43 7.74 7.12
N GLY A 219 9.93 8.93 6.82
CA GLY A 219 11.30 9.33 7.13
C GLY A 219 12.32 9.00 6.04
N TYR A 220 11.87 8.68 4.82
CA TYR A 220 12.74 8.42 3.67
C TYR A 220 12.60 9.49 2.58
N PRO A 221 12.78 10.80 2.85
CA PRO A 221 12.78 11.78 1.77
C PRO A 221 14.02 11.59 0.86
N PRO A 222 13.88 11.70 -0.48
CA PRO A 222 15.00 11.50 -1.41
C PRO A 222 16.04 12.63 -1.39
N TRP A 223 15.85 13.64 -0.52
CA TRP A 223 16.72 14.80 -0.32
C TRP A 223 17.24 14.91 1.12
N ASN A 224 17.23 13.83 1.89
CA ASN A 224 17.69 13.85 3.28
C ASN A 224 19.10 14.45 3.41
N ALA A 225 19.25 15.47 4.26
CA ALA A 225 20.50 16.20 4.46
C ALA A 225 21.50 15.48 5.38
N THR A 226 21.06 14.46 6.13
CA THR A 226 21.92 13.71 7.07
C THR A 226 22.65 12.54 6.42
N SER A 227 22.31 12.18 5.19
CA SER A 227 22.97 11.13 4.41
C SER A 227 23.45 11.68 3.07
N SER A 228 24.33 10.94 2.39
CA SER A 228 24.69 11.33 1.03
C SER A 228 23.44 11.31 0.13
N GLN A 229 23.33 12.24 -0.84
CA GLN A 229 22.16 12.30 -1.71
C GLN A 229 21.94 11.00 -2.51
N GLY A 230 22.98 10.22 -2.78
CA GLY A 230 22.84 8.89 -3.38
C GLY A 230 22.08 7.93 -2.47
N VAL A 231 22.52 7.82 -1.21
CA VAL A 231 21.91 6.95 -0.19
C VAL A 231 20.47 7.36 0.13
N ALA A 232 20.18 8.66 0.24
CA ALA A 232 18.81 9.15 0.45
C ALA A 232 17.86 8.70 -0.68
N ARG A 233 18.31 8.79 -1.94
CA ARG A 233 17.54 8.33 -3.10
C ARG A 233 17.36 6.82 -3.11
N GLU A 234 18.40 6.06 -2.80
CA GLU A 234 18.34 4.60 -2.70
C GLU A 234 17.31 4.14 -1.68
N TYR A 235 17.34 4.70 -0.46
CA TYR A 235 16.36 4.40 0.58
C TYR A 235 14.94 4.80 0.19
N HIS A 236 14.76 5.95 -0.46
CA HIS A 236 13.45 6.37 -0.94
C HIS A 236 12.90 5.39 -1.99
N GLN A 237 13.71 5.00 -2.98
CA GLN A 237 13.32 3.99 -3.96
C GLN A 237 13.04 2.64 -3.31
N LEU A 238 13.87 2.22 -2.36
CA LEU A 238 13.69 0.99 -1.59
C LEU A 238 12.36 0.98 -0.83
N CYS A 239 12.06 2.09 -0.16
CA CYS A 239 10.80 2.31 0.53
C CYS A 239 9.61 2.20 -0.44
N THR A 240 9.63 2.86 -1.60
CA THR A 240 8.48 2.83 -2.53
C THR A 240 8.17 1.43 -3.05
N ARG A 241 9.20 0.60 -3.32
CA ARG A 241 9.04 -0.79 -3.77
C ARG A 241 8.56 -1.70 -2.65
N MET A 242 9.13 -1.55 -1.45
CA MET A 242 8.63 -2.24 -0.27
C MET A 242 7.18 -1.85 0.02
N ALA A 243 6.83 -0.56 -0.01
CA ALA A 243 5.49 -0.05 0.25
C ALA A 243 4.46 -0.63 -0.71
N THR A 244 4.82 -0.76 -2.00
CA THR A 244 3.96 -1.36 -3.02
C THR A 244 3.98 -2.89 -3.03
N ALA A 245 4.85 -3.55 -2.25
CA ALA A 245 5.14 -4.98 -2.37
C ALA A 245 5.58 -5.38 -3.78
N ASP A 246 6.36 -4.54 -4.46
CA ASP A 246 6.81 -4.82 -5.81
C ASP A 246 7.99 -5.80 -5.81
N TYR A 247 7.67 -7.06 -5.53
CA TYR A 247 8.67 -8.13 -5.38
C TYR A 247 9.49 -8.38 -6.65
N CYS A 248 8.95 -8.06 -7.82
CA CYS A 248 9.59 -8.30 -9.12
C CYS A 248 10.31 -7.06 -9.67
N GLY A 249 10.11 -5.90 -9.06
CA GLY A 249 10.71 -4.64 -9.47
C GLY A 249 10.24 -4.24 -10.86
N GLU A 250 8.92 -4.24 -11.09
CA GLU A 250 8.27 -3.90 -12.37
C GLU A 250 7.35 -2.67 -12.30
N GLY A 251 7.23 -2.05 -11.14
CA GLY A 251 6.34 -0.91 -10.90
C GLY A 251 4.90 -1.34 -10.63
N ARG A 252 4.69 -2.62 -10.29
CA ARG A 252 3.37 -3.19 -10.07
C ARG A 252 3.21 -3.57 -8.61
N SER A 253 2.15 -3.06 -7.99
CA SER A 253 1.90 -3.31 -6.57
C SER A 253 1.34 -4.71 -6.33
N ASN A 254 1.84 -5.43 -5.31
CA ASN A 254 1.26 -6.67 -4.76
C ASN A 254 0.63 -6.47 -3.39
N THR A 255 0.09 -5.29 -3.15
CA THR A 255 -0.61 -4.96 -1.91
C THR A 255 -1.88 -4.20 -2.23
N LEU A 256 -2.58 -3.78 -1.18
CA LEU A 256 -3.73 -2.90 -1.25
C LEU A 256 -3.53 -1.72 -0.31
N ASP A 257 -4.11 -0.57 -0.68
CA ASP A 257 -4.15 0.61 0.17
C ASP A 257 -4.74 0.25 1.54
N GLY A 258 -4.12 0.77 2.61
CA GLY A 258 -4.55 0.46 3.98
C GLY A 258 -3.90 -0.80 4.57
N THR A 259 -3.16 -1.61 3.80
CA THR A 259 -2.54 -2.84 4.31
C THR A 259 -1.47 -2.49 5.37
N PRO A 260 -1.58 -3.01 6.61
CA PRO A 260 -0.61 -2.75 7.66
C PRO A 260 0.79 -3.29 7.33
N LEU A 261 1.83 -2.54 7.68
CA LEU A 261 3.23 -2.94 7.54
C LEU A 261 3.98 -2.60 8.82
N LYS A 262 4.90 -3.49 9.21
CA LYS A 262 6.02 -3.11 10.06
C LYS A 262 7.28 -3.23 9.26
N PHE A 263 8.17 -2.25 9.36
CA PHE A 263 9.47 -2.35 8.74
C PHE A 263 10.49 -1.48 9.47
N MET A 264 11.75 -1.73 9.14
CA MET A 264 12.90 -1.06 9.75
C MET A 264 14.11 -1.17 8.83
N GLY A 265 15.08 -0.29 9.00
CA GLY A 265 16.37 -0.43 8.32
C GLY A 265 17.33 -1.38 9.04
N PRO A 266 18.55 -1.57 8.51
CA PRO A 266 19.53 -2.53 9.01
C PRO A 266 19.92 -2.29 10.47
N HIS A 267 20.04 -1.03 10.90
CA HIS A 267 20.54 -0.72 12.24
C HIS A 267 19.62 -1.30 13.31
N ASP A 268 18.32 -1.04 13.20
CA ASP A 268 17.33 -1.51 14.17
C ASP A 268 17.09 -3.01 14.05
N ALA A 269 17.14 -3.55 12.82
CA ALA A 269 17.03 -4.98 12.60
C ALA A 269 18.17 -5.77 13.27
N ILE A 270 19.39 -5.21 13.30
CA ILE A 270 20.54 -5.82 13.98
C ILE A 270 20.34 -5.88 15.50
N GLN A 271 19.60 -4.92 16.08
CA GLN A 271 19.36 -4.84 17.52
C GLN A 271 18.31 -5.84 18.05
N LEU A 272 17.49 -6.45 17.19
CA LEU A 272 16.40 -7.35 17.63
C LEU A 272 16.90 -8.64 18.31
N ASP A 273 17.90 -9.31 17.71
CA ASP A 273 18.47 -10.57 18.23
C ASP A 273 19.92 -10.78 17.73
N GLY A 274 20.78 -9.78 17.94
CA GLY A 274 22.19 -9.85 17.53
C GLY A 274 22.38 -10.08 16.02
N GLY A 275 21.53 -9.45 15.20
CA GLY A 275 21.53 -9.60 13.75
C GLY A 275 20.62 -10.70 13.20
N LYS A 276 20.05 -11.57 14.03
CA LYS A 276 19.10 -12.60 13.56
C LYS A 276 17.70 -12.01 13.38
N LEU A 277 17.04 -12.45 12.31
CA LEU A 277 15.68 -12.01 12.01
C LEU A 277 14.65 -12.96 12.66
N PRO A 278 13.83 -12.49 13.62
CA PRO A 278 12.78 -13.31 14.19
C PRO A 278 11.72 -13.65 13.14
N VAL A 279 11.09 -14.81 13.28
CA VAL A 279 10.00 -15.26 12.38
C VAL A 279 8.77 -14.35 12.48
N ALA A 280 8.56 -13.75 13.65
CA ALA A 280 7.48 -12.81 13.89
C ALA A 280 7.87 -11.73 14.90
N LEU A 281 7.31 -10.54 14.71
CA LEU A 281 7.48 -9.36 15.55
C LEU A 281 6.11 -8.77 15.87
N GLU A 282 5.69 -8.83 17.13
CA GLU A 282 4.39 -8.29 17.60
C GLU A 282 3.20 -8.75 16.74
N GLY A 283 3.17 -10.03 16.38
CA GLY A 283 2.10 -10.62 15.56
C GLY A 283 2.24 -10.43 14.05
N TYR A 284 3.23 -9.66 13.57
CA TYR A 284 3.57 -9.55 12.15
C TYR A 284 4.65 -10.58 11.82
N SER A 285 4.48 -11.35 10.75
CA SER A 285 5.46 -12.36 10.32
C SER A 285 6.49 -11.77 9.37
N LEU A 286 7.72 -12.27 9.40
CA LEU A 286 8.79 -11.82 8.51
C LEU A 286 8.33 -11.96 7.06
N GLU A 287 8.30 -10.84 6.34
CA GLU A 287 7.87 -10.80 4.94
C GLU A 287 9.08 -10.92 4.03
N ALA A 288 9.96 -9.94 4.07
CA ALA A 288 11.07 -9.82 3.13
C ALA A 288 12.19 -8.93 3.66
N VAL A 289 13.40 -9.19 3.18
CA VAL A 289 14.53 -8.28 3.23
C VAL A 289 14.69 -7.66 1.85
N TRP A 290 14.53 -6.35 1.75
CA TRP A 290 14.63 -5.57 0.52
C TRP A 290 16.02 -4.98 0.39
N LYS A 291 16.59 -5.02 -0.82
CA LYS A 291 17.91 -4.44 -1.09
C LYS A 291 17.93 -3.78 -2.47
N VAL A 292 18.77 -2.74 -2.60
CA VAL A 292 19.22 -2.24 -3.90
C VAL A 292 20.30 -3.20 -4.44
N ASP A 293 20.10 -3.71 -5.65
CA ASP A 293 21.10 -4.51 -6.36
C ASP A 293 22.19 -3.62 -6.98
N ASP A 294 23.28 -4.25 -7.46
CA ASP A 294 24.44 -3.54 -7.99
C ASP A 294 24.13 -2.72 -9.26
N CYS A 295 22.98 -2.97 -9.91
CA CYS A 295 22.50 -2.23 -11.08
C CYS A 295 21.52 -1.10 -10.70
N GLY A 296 21.28 -0.84 -9.40
CA GLY A 296 20.31 0.14 -8.92
C GLY A 296 18.85 -0.34 -8.95
N GLY A 297 18.62 -1.61 -9.28
CA GLY A 297 17.32 -2.25 -9.17
C GLY A 297 16.97 -2.54 -7.71
N VAL A 298 15.69 -2.58 -7.37
CA VAL A 298 15.25 -2.92 -6.01
C VAL A 298 14.39 -4.17 -6.06
N ARG A 299 14.78 -5.19 -5.31
CA ARG A 299 14.04 -6.45 -5.14
C ARG A 299 14.27 -7.02 -3.73
N PRO A 300 13.43 -7.98 -3.30
CA PRO A 300 13.73 -8.77 -2.12
C PRO A 300 15.03 -9.54 -2.33
N LEU A 301 16.00 -9.31 -1.45
CA LEU A 301 17.14 -10.20 -1.24
C LEU A 301 16.67 -11.55 -0.69
N CYS A 302 15.57 -11.54 0.06
CA CYS A 302 14.83 -12.74 0.39
C CYS A 302 13.34 -12.45 0.60
N LEU A 303 12.48 -13.44 0.38
CA LEU A 303 11.02 -13.36 0.59
C LEU A 303 10.53 -14.60 1.35
N SER A 304 10.18 -14.44 2.64
CA SER A 304 9.63 -15.50 3.50
C SER A 304 8.16 -15.76 3.19
N LYS A 305 7.36 -14.69 3.03
CA LYS A 305 5.96 -14.76 2.63
C LYS A 305 5.58 -13.57 1.78
N LYS A 306 4.47 -13.70 1.04
CA LYS A 306 3.87 -12.54 0.40
C LYS A 306 3.12 -11.75 1.47
N ARG A 307 2.92 -10.47 1.18
CA ARG A 307 2.10 -9.61 2.04
C ARG A 307 0.65 -10.04 2.06
N TRP A 308 0.16 -10.40 0.89
CA TRP A 308 -1.12 -11.07 0.66
C TRP A 308 -0.82 -12.43 0.06
N ASP A 309 -1.04 -13.48 0.82
CA ASP A 309 -0.59 -14.83 0.46
C ASP A 309 -1.36 -15.39 -0.73
N THR A 310 -2.59 -14.94 -0.91
CA THR A 310 -3.51 -15.50 -1.90
C THR A 310 -3.79 -14.54 -3.04
N LEU A 311 -3.13 -13.36 -3.05
CA LEU A 311 -3.08 -12.51 -4.22
C LEU A 311 -2.21 -13.14 -5.33
N PRO A 312 -2.72 -13.21 -6.56
CA PRO A 312 -2.00 -13.80 -7.69
C PRO A 312 -0.84 -12.91 -8.11
N LEU A 313 0.35 -13.50 -8.25
CA LEU A 313 1.56 -12.81 -8.71
C LEU A 313 1.63 -12.71 -10.23
N GLU A 314 0.84 -13.51 -10.95
CA GLU A 314 0.87 -13.58 -12.41
C GLU A 314 0.48 -12.24 -13.05
N ALA A 315 -0.22 -11.37 -12.32
CA ALA A 315 -0.64 -10.04 -12.79
C ALA A 315 0.42 -8.94 -12.54
N THR A 316 1.43 -9.20 -11.70
CA THR A 316 2.37 -8.18 -11.21
C THR A 316 3.82 -8.47 -11.54
N CYS A 317 4.16 -9.75 -11.69
CA CYS A 317 5.47 -10.24 -12.10
C CYS A 317 5.41 -10.75 -13.54
N VAL A 318 5.06 -9.87 -14.47
CA VAL A 318 4.74 -10.25 -15.85
C VAL A 318 6.01 -10.39 -16.69
N ASN A 319 6.96 -9.46 -16.53
CA ASN A 319 8.15 -9.36 -17.37
C ASN A 319 9.40 -9.92 -16.70
N ARG A 320 9.36 -10.15 -15.39
CA ARG A 320 10.46 -10.57 -14.54
C ARG A 320 9.95 -11.64 -13.60
N LYS A 321 10.62 -12.79 -13.62
CA LYS A 321 10.35 -13.87 -12.69
C LYS A 321 10.65 -13.40 -11.27
N LEU A 322 9.75 -13.70 -10.34
CA LEU A 322 10.04 -13.58 -8.91
C LEU A 322 11.25 -14.46 -8.58
N LEU A 323 12.34 -13.82 -8.18
CA LEU A 323 13.52 -14.50 -7.69
C LEU A 323 13.34 -14.69 -6.19
N LEU A 324 12.75 -15.84 -5.81
CA LEU A 324 12.74 -16.29 -4.42
C LEU A 324 14.16 -16.74 -4.07
N ALA A 325 14.95 -15.81 -3.54
CA ALA A 325 16.12 -16.17 -2.79
C ALA A 325 15.72 -16.41 -1.32
N PRO A 326 16.30 -17.41 -0.66
CA PRO A 326 17.07 -18.53 -1.21
C PRO A 326 16.17 -19.68 -1.65
N ARG A 327 16.78 -20.63 -2.38
CA ARG A 327 16.30 -22.02 -2.49
C ARG A 327 15.87 -22.53 -1.10
N ALA A 328 15.00 -23.54 -1.05
CA ALA A 328 14.48 -24.19 0.17
C ALA A 328 15.53 -24.55 1.27
N THR A 329 16.83 -24.44 1.00
CA THR A 329 17.94 -24.68 1.93
C THR A 329 18.30 -23.51 2.86
N ARG A 330 17.80 -22.28 2.66
CA ARG A 330 18.03 -21.15 3.59
C ARG A 330 16.79 -20.25 3.65
N PRO A 331 16.01 -20.19 4.74
CA PRO A 331 14.87 -19.28 4.85
C PRO A 331 15.34 -17.86 5.24
N CYS A 332 14.52 -16.80 5.09
CA CYS A 332 14.97 -15.42 5.41
C CYS A 332 15.42 -15.28 6.87
N GLU A 333 14.79 -16.01 7.78
CA GLU A 333 15.07 -16.05 9.22
C GLU A 333 16.50 -16.55 9.50
N SER A 334 17.10 -17.28 8.55
CA SER A 334 18.49 -17.73 8.64
C SER A 334 19.52 -16.64 8.30
N MET A 335 19.07 -15.47 7.84
CA MET A 335 19.96 -14.35 7.56
C MET A 335 20.48 -13.72 8.85
N ASN A 336 21.77 -13.37 8.84
CA ASN A 336 22.39 -12.55 9.88
C ASN A 336 22.74 -11.18 9.29
N LEU A 337 22.01 -10.15 9.71
CA LEU A 337 22.18 -8.79 9.22
C LEU A 337 23.44 -8.08 9.71
N SER A 338 24.16 -8.65 10.68
CA SER A 338 25.47 -8.12 11.08
C SER A 338 26.46 -8.06 9.91
N ALA A 339 26.33 -8.97 8.93
CA ALA A 339 27.13 -8.96 7.71
C ALA A 339 26.73 -7.87 6.69
N TYR A 340 25.63 -7.17 6.94
CA TYR A 340 25.02 -6.18 6.05
C TYR A 340 24.88 -4.80 6.73
N ALA A 341 25.60 -4.57 7.84
CA ALA A 341 25.48 -3.34 8.63
C ALA A 341 25.73 -2.04 7.83
N SER A 342 26.50 -2.12 6.74
CA SER A 342 26.80 -0.99 5.85
C SER A 342 26.02 -1.01 4.52
N SER A 343 25.00 -1.88 4.39
CA SER A 343 24.21 -1.99 3.16
C SER A 343 22.92 -1.19 3.27
N THR A 344 22.50 -0.55 2.18
CA THR A 344 21.16 0.04 2.04
C THR A 344 20.12 -1.08 1.91
N LEU A 345 19.40 -1.39 3.00
CA LEU A 345 18.36 -2.42 3.04
C LEU A 345 17.17 -2.02 3.92
N LEU A 346 16.03 -2.69 3.74
CA LEU A 346 14.87 -2.58 4.62
C LEU A 346 14.36 -3.99 4.94
N VAL A 347 13.97 -4.22 6.17
CA VAL A 347 13.31 -5.46 6.59
C VAL A 347 11.85 -5.18 6.84
N SER A 348 10.98 -5.99 6.26
CA SER A 348 9.52 -5.85 6.37
C SER A 348 8.88 -7.08 7.01
N TYR A 349 7.83 -6.83 7.79
CA TYR A 349 6.98 -7.80 8.45
C TYR A 349 5.52 -7.48 8.15
N SER A 350 4.71 -8.48 7.82
CA SER A 350 3.29 -8.33 7.49
C SER A 350 2.42 -9.41 8.13
N LEU A 351 1.14 -9.08 8.32
CA LEU A 351 0.13 -10.01 8.84
C LEU A 351 -0.22 -11.09 7.81
N PHE A 352 -0.70 -12.25 8.30
CA PHE A 352 -1.49 -13.19 7.51
C PHE A 352 -2.92 -12.64 7.37
N ILE A 353 -3.07 -11.65 6.50
CA ILE A 353 -4.29 -10.85 6.42
C ILE A 353 -5.42 -11.54 5.64
N ASP A 354 -5.07 -12.49 4.77
CA ASP A 354 -5.99 -13.12 3.82
C ASP A 354 -5.96 -14.66 3.84
N ARG A 355 -7.00 -15.24 3.25
CA ARG A 355 -7.15 -16.66 2.94
C ARG A 355 -7.69 -16.81 1.52
N SER A 356 -7.42 -17.96 0.90
CA SER A 356 -7.90 -18.24 -0.45
C SER A 356 -9.32 -18.76 -0.35
N LEU A 357 -10.27 -18.03 -0.93
CA LEU A 357 -11.63 -18.49 -1.04
C LEU A 357 -11.74 -19.42 -2.25
N VAL A 358 -12.10 -20.68 -2.04
CA VAL A 358 -12.13 -21.72 -3.07
C VAL A 358 -13.54 -22.27 -3.20
N MET A 359 -14.03 -22.36 -4.43
CA MET A 359 -15.32 -22.98 -4.77
C MET A 359 -15.10 -24.44 -5.15
N PHE A 360 -15.91 -25.32 -4.59
CA PHE A 360 -15.98 -26.74 -4.89
C PHE A 360 -17.38 -27.12 -5.37
N LYS A 361 -17.47 -28.21 -6.13
CA LYS A 361 -18.72 -28.72 -6.69
C LYS A 361 -18.86 -30.23 -6.46
N ASP A 362 -20.04 -30.62 -6.00
CA ASP A 362 -20.53 -32.00 -6.09
C ASP A 362 -21.34 -32.11 -7.38
N VAL A 363 -20.80 -32.87 -8.34
CA VAL A 363 -21.41 -33.05 -9.67
C VAL A 363 -22.68 -33.90 -9.59
N ALA A 364 -22.76 -34.85 -8.66
CA ALA A 364 -23.88 -35.76 -8.55
C ALA A 364 -25.15 -35.04 -8.06
N ASN A 365 -24.99 -34.15 -7.06
CA ASN A 365 -26.11 -33.42 -6.46
C ASN A 365 -26.24 -31.98 -6.97
N ASN A 366 -25.38 -31.57 -7.90
CA ASN A 366 -25.24 -30.19 -8.36
C ASN A 366 -25.15 -29.18 -7.19
N SER A 367 -24.46 -29.57 -6.12
CA SER A 367 -24.28 -28.80 -4.89
C SER A 367 -22.94 -28.08 -4.92
N TYR A 368 -22.85 -26.97 -4.19
CA TYR A 368 -21.67 -26.12 -4.16
C TYR A 368 -21.30 -25.82 -2.71
N VAL A 369 -19.99 -25.70 -2.46
CA VAL A 369 -19.44 -25.15 -1.23
C VAL A 369 -18.31 -24.21 -1.61
N THR A 370 -18.32 -23.02 -1.04
CA THR A 370 -17.26 -22.04 -1.21
C THR A 370 -16.70 -21.75 0.17
N THR A 371 -15.41 -21.95 0.37
CA THR A 371 -14.78 -21.82 1.69
C THR A 371 -13.26 -21.63 1.60
N THR A 372 -12.69 -21.19 2.70
CA THR A 372 -11.29 -21.04 3.07
C THR A 372 -10.84 -22.16 4.01
N ALA A 373 -11.78 -22.99 4.49
CA ALA A 373 -11.55 -24.18 5.29
C ALA A 373 -11.08 -25.31 4.37
N VAL A 374 -9.79 -25.21 4.01
CA VAL A 374 -9.12 -26.07 3.04
C VAL A 374 -7.75 -26.49 3.57
N THR A 375 -7.34 -27.68 3.20
CA THR A 375 -5.96 -28.16 3.31
C THR A 375 -5.28 -28.10 1.94
N VAL A 376 -3.96 -27.97 1.96
CA VAL A 376 -3.14 -27.87 0.75
C VAL A 376 -2.04 -28.90 0.79
N ASP A 377 -1.86 -29.63 -0.32
CA ASP A 377 -0.69 -30.45 -0.54
C ASP A 377 0.46 -29.56 -1.02
N GLU A 378 1.38 -29.26 -0.10
CA GLU A 378 2.55 -28.41 -0.36
C GLU A 378 3.44 -28.95 -1.49
N SER A 379 3.36 -30.24 -1.82
CA SER A 379 4.17 -30.84 -2.88
C SER A 379 3.59 -30.65 -4.29
N THR A 380 2.29 -30.39 -4.39
CA THR A 380 1.57 -30.27 -5.67
C THR A 380 0.88 -28.93 -5.87
N ILE A 381 0.82 -28.07 -4.84
CA ILE A 381 0.18 -26.76 -4.95
C ILE A 381 0.94 -25.86 -5.94
N GLU A 382 0.28 -25.57 -7.06
CA GLU A 382 0.73 -24.55 -7.98
C GLU A 382 0.18 -23.19 -7.53
N GLY A 383 1.03 -22.16 -7.62
CA GLY A 383 0.63 -20.77 -7.42
C GLY A 383 -0.47 -20.32 -8.39
N GLY A 384 -0.99 -19.11 -8.17
CA GLY A 384 -1.97 -18.52 -9.09
C GLY A 384 -3.34 -19.18 -9.04
N SER A 385 -3.98 -19.33 -10.20
CA SER A 385 -5.38 -19.80 -10.33
C SER A 385 -5.57 -21.31 -10.22
N SER A 386 -4.49 -22.10 -10.18
CA SER A 386 -4.57 -23.56 -10.07
C SER A 386 -5.20 -23.97 -8.75
N VAL A 387 -6.11 -24.95 -8.79
CA VAL A 387 -6.75 -25.53 -7.59
C VAL A 387 -6.26 -26.95 -7.30
N THR A 388 -5.25 -27.40 -8.03
CA THR A 388 -4.60 -28.70 -7.81
C THR A 388 -3.99 -28.76 -6.42
N GLY A 389 -4.16 -29.89 -5.73
CA GLY A 389 -3.67 -30.11 -4.38
C GLY A 389 -4.47 -29.38 -3.28
N VAL A 390 -5.61 -28.76 -3.61
CA VAL A 390 -6.50 -28.12 -2.62
C VAL A 390 -7.64 -29.06 -2.28
N HIS A 391 -7.82 -29.31 -0.98
CA HIS A 391 -8.82 -30.23 -0.45
C HIS A 391 -9.70 -29.53 0.59
N LEU A 392 -10.95 -29.98 0.75
CA LEU A 392 -11.82 -29.48 1.81
C LEU A 392 -11.37 -29.96 3.18
N ASP A 393 -11.58 -29.11 4.17
CA ASP A 393 -11.34 -29.35 5.60
C ASP A 393 -12.44 -28.59 6.37
N LEU A 394 -13.67 -29.10 6.27
CA LEU A 394 -14.89 -28.48 6.81
C LEU A 394 -15.05 -28.71 8.31
N ASP A 395 -14.25 -29.57 8.94
CA ASP A 395 -14.16 -29.69 10.40
C ASP A 395 -12.96 -28.93 10.99
N ALA A 396 -12.07 -28.44 10.13
CA ALA A 396 -10.90 -27.64 10.45
C ALA A 396 -9.91 -28.37 11.38
N ASP A 397 -9.77 -29.69 11.18
CA ASP A 397 -8.82 -30.54 11.90
C ASP A 397 -7.41 -30.55 11.26
N GLY A 398 -7.27 -29.94 10.08
CA GLY A 398 -6.02 -29.86 9.33
C GLY A 398 -5.76 -31.06 8.42
N ALA A 399 -6.72 -31.96 8.26
CA ALA A 399 -6.70 -33.07 7.31
C ALA A 399 -7.72 -32.85 6.19
N ALA A 400 -7.55 -33.56 5.08
CA ALA A 400 -8.49 -33.50 3.96
C ALA A 400 -9.72 -34.35 4.27
N ASP A 401 -10.91 -33.75 4.20
CA ASP A 401 -12.18 -34.44 4.35
C ASP A 401 -12.46 -35.38 3.18
N VAL A 402 -13.07 -36.53 3.48
CA VAL A 402 -13.66 -37.41 2.47
C VAL A 402 -15.02 -36.86 2.06
N THR A 403 -15.08 -36.18 0.92
CA THR A 403 -16.30 -35.54 0.42
C THR A 403 -16.53 -35.82 -1.08
N PRO A 404 -17.77 -35.67 -1.59
CA PRO A 404 -18.05 -35.73 -3.03
C PRO A 404 -17.67 -34.44 -3.78
N PHE A 405 -17.16 -33.42 -3.06
CA PHE A 405 -16.85 -32.13 -3.62
C PHE A 405 -15.46 -32.11 -4.26
N THR A 406 -15.39 -31.55 -5.47
CA THR A 406 -14.13 -31.37 -6.19
C THR A 406 -13.83 -29.89 -6.37
N PRO A 407 -12.58 -29.44 -6.17
CA PRO A 407 -12.23 -28.04 -6.30
C PRO A 407 -12.43 -27.59 -7.76
N GLN A 408 -13.04 -26.41 -7.92
CA GLN A 408 -13.36 -25.85 -9.24
C GLN A 408 -12.56 -24.59 -9.54
N ARG A 409 -12.47 -23.68 -8.56
CA ARG A 409 -11.92 -22.33 -8.78
C ARG A 409 -11.49 -21.65 -7.48
N LYS A 410 -10.39 -20.91 -7.53
CA LYS A 410 -10.08 -19.85 -6.54
C LYS A 410 -10.89 -18.60 -6.88
N GLU A 411 -11.83 -18.23 -6.03
CA GLU A 411 -12.64 -17.02 -6.19
C GLU A 411 -11.79 -15.75 -5.98
N GLY A 412 -10.86 -15.81 -5.03
CA GLY A 412 -9.92 -14.74 -4.74
C GLY A 412 -9.50 -14.73 -3.27
N PRO A 413 -8.68 -13.75 -2.86
CA PRO A 413 -8.41 -13.51 -1.46
C PRO A 413 -9.69 -13.05 -0.74
N ILE A 414 -9.87 -13.49 0.49
CA ILE A 414 -10.81 -12.93 1.46
C ILE A 414 -10.04 -12.56 2.71
N LEU A 415 -10.43 -11.47 3.39
CA LEU A 415 -9.80 -11.11 4.65
C LEU A 415 -10.08 -12.18 5.70
N SER A 416 -9.04 -12.59 6.42
CA SER A 416 -9.08 -13.68 7.39
C SER A 416 -10.10 -13.44 8.51
N SER A 417 -10.84 -14.48 8.92
CA SER A 417 -11.67 -14.42 10.13
C SER A 417 -10.86 -14.14 11.41
N LYS A 418 -9.54 -14.41 11.37
CA LYS A 418 -8.57 -14.20 12.45
C LYS A 418 -7.88 -12.83 12.40
N LEU A 419 -8.41 -11.85 11.65
CA LEU A 419 -7.88 -10.49 11.69
C LEU A 419 -7.77 -9.96 13.13
N PRO A 420 -6.63 -9.36 13.52
CA PRO A 420 -6.48 -8.72 14.83
C PRO A 420 -7.59 -7.69 15.10
N ALA A 421 -8.01 -7.58 16.37
CA ALA A 421 -9.16 -6.76 16.75
C ALA A 421 -8.95 -5.27 16.44
N ASP A 422 -7.73 -4.77 16.60
CA ASP A 422 -7.34 -3.40 16.27
C ASP A 422 -7.41 -3.14 14.77
N ILE A 423 -6.95 -4.07 13.93
CA ILE A 423 -7.04 -3.97 12.47
C ILE A 423 -8.50 -3.99 12.03
N ARG A 424 -9.31 -4.89 12.59
CA ARG A 424 -10.75 -4.97 12.31
C ARG A 424 -11.48 -3.69 12.70
N ALA A 425 -11.14 -3.11 13.86
CA ALA A 425 -11.70 -1.85 14.32
C ALA A 425 -11.32 -0.68 13.40
N ARG A 426 -10.07 -0.63 12.92
CA ARG A 426 -9.60 0.39 11.96
C ARG A 426 -10.32 0.29 10.61
N MET A 427 -10.52 -0.93 10.10
CA MET A 427 -11.25 -1.14 8.85
C MET A 427 -12.74 -0.82 8.99
N GLY A 428 -13.30 -0.92 10.20
CA GLY A 428 -14.62 -0.40 10.54
C GLY A 428 -15.71 -0.84 9.56
N SER A 429 -16.44 0.13 9.02
CA SER A 429 -17.54 -0.09 8.06
C SER A 429 -17.08 -0.45 6.63
N LEU A 430 -15.78 -0.39 6.33
CA LEU A 430 -15.25 -0.74 5.01
C LEU A 430 -15.32 -2.24 4.73
N ILE A 431 -15.40 -3.05 5.78
CA ILE A 431 -15.51 -4.50 5.70
C ILE A 431 -16.78 -4.98 6.36
N LYS A 432 -17.29 -6.13 5.94
CA LYS A 432 -18.42 -6.81 6.56
C LYS A 432 -18.17 -8.31 6.63
N PRO A 433 -18.67 -8.99 7.68
CA PRO A 433 -18.48 -10.41 7.85
C PRO A 433 -19.26 -11.17 6.78
N LEU A 434 -18.65 -12.27 6.34
CA LEU A 434 -19.29 -13.29 5.54
C LEU A 434 -19.46 -14.52 6.42
N TYR A 435 -20.70 -14.97 6.58
CA TYR A 435 -21.10 -16.06 7.45
C TYR A 435 -21.22 -17.36 6.68
N ARG A 436 -20.75 -18.46 7.29
CA ARG A 436 -20.95 -19.82 6.82
C ARG A 436 -22.29 -20.34 7.30
N CYS A 437 -23.11 -20.79 6.37
CA CYS A 437 -24.40 -21.40 6.67
C CYS A 437 -24.49 -22.78 6.04
N ALA A 438 -24.95 -23.74 6.82
CA ALA A 438 -25.18 -25.10 6.36
C ALA A 438 -26.52 -25.63 6.84
N ASN A 439 -27.02 -26.66 6.17
CA ASN A 439 -28.21 -27.38 6.60
C ASN A 439 -27.90 -28.86 6.90
N SER A 440 -28.87 -29.57 7.48
CA SER A 440 -28.75 -30.99 7.83
C SER A 440 -28.57 -31.92 6.63
N THR A 441 -28.77 -31.43 5.40
CA THR A 441 -28.63 -32.20 4.15
C THR A 441 -27.29 -31.97 3.45
N GLY A 442 -26.33 -31.29 4.10
CA GLY A 442 -25.00 -31.04 3.51
C GLY A 442 -25.02 -30.00 2.39
N ARG A 443 -25.91 -29.00 2.49
CA ARG A 443 -25.91 -27.84 1.58
C ARG A 443 -25.33 -26.64 2.29
N TYR A 444 -24.57 -25.84 1.54
CA TYR A 444 -23.80 -24.73 2.06
C TYR A 444 -24.15 -23.44 1.32
N LEU A 445 -24.02 -22.32 2.00
CA LEU A 445 -23.97 -20.99 1.38
C LEU A 445 -23.16 -20.04 2.25
N LEU A 446 -22.57 -19.04 1.61
CA LEU A 446 -22.01 -17.89 2.31
C LEU A 446 -22.96 -16.69 2.16
N THR A 447 -23.18 -15.96 3.24
CA THR A 447 -24.07 -14.78 3.28
C THR A 447 -23.55 -13.71 4.22
N ASP A 448 -23.96 -12.45 4.02
CA ASP A 448 -23.73 -11.37 5.00
C ASP A 448 -24.86 -11.24 6.04
N ASP A 449 -25.84 -12.16 6.06
CA ASP A 449 -26.88 -12.28 7.09
C ASP A 449 -26.52 -13.38 8.12
N HIS A 450 -26.25 -12.98 9.36
CA HIS A 450 -25.96 -13.92 10.45
C HIS A 450 -27.09 -14.92 10.75
N GLN A 451 -28.31 -14.67 10.27
CA GLN A 451 -29.47 -15.57 10.38
C GLN A 451 -29.59 -16.52 9.17
N CYS A 452 -28.55 -16.65 8.35
CA CYS A 452 -28.54 -17.54 7.19
C CYS A 452 -29.67 -17.28 6.21
N GLU A 453 -29.90 -15.99 5.88
CA GLU A 453 -31.00 -15.52 5.02
C GLU A 453 -32.40 -15.90 5.54
N ARG A 454 -32.52 -16.35 6.81
CA ARG A 454 -33.72 -16.95 7.41
C ARG A 454 -34.26 -18.13 6.60
N LEU A 455 -33.37 -18.84 5.91
CA LEU A 455 -33.73 -20.00 5.11
C LEU A 455 -34.05 -21.19 6.02
N ALA A 456 -35.18 -21.83 5.77
CA ALA A 456 -35.61 -23.00 6.54
C ALA A 456 -34.53 -24.11 6.51
N GLY A 457 -34.13 -24.57 7.68
CA GLY A 457 -33.13 -25.63 7.86
C GLY A 457 -31.68 -25.19 7.74
N PHE A 458 -31.38 -23.94 7.37
CA PHE A 458 -30.02 -23.41 7.41
C PHE A 458 -29.72 -22.82 8.79
N ALA A 459 -28.54 -23.15 9.31
CA ALA A 459 -28.01 -22.61 10.54
C ALA A 459 -26.54 -22.21 10.34
N LEU A 460 -26.08 -21.32 11.21
CA LEU A 460 -24.70 -20.85 11.24
C LEU A 460 -23.76 -22.03 11.58
N GLN A 461 -22.67 -22.17 10.83
CA GLN A 461 -21.69 -23.24 11.02
C GLN A 461 -20.35 -22.69 11.56
N PRO A 462 -20.18 -22.62 12.89
CA PRO A 462 -18.90 -22.22 13.50
C PRO A 462 -17.83 -23.30 13.32
N LEU A 463 -16.60 -22.88 13.05
CA LEU A 463 -15.41 -23.73 12.97
C LEU A 463 -14.33 -23.14 13.87
N ASN A 464 -13.72 -23.97 14.71
CA ASN A 464 -12.61 -23.56 15.58
C ASN A 464 -12.83 -22.22 16.34
N GLY A 465 -14.06 -21.98 16.79
CA GLY A 465 -14.43 -20.81 17.60
C GLY A 465 -14.64 -19.50 16.83
N ASP A 466 -14.62 -19.50 15.49
CA ASP A 466 -14.75 -18.31 14.64
C ASP A 466 -16.17 -17.70 14.55
N GLN A 467 -17.11 -18.18 15.37
CA GLN A 467 -18.51 -17.74 15.40
C GLN A 467 -19.22 -17.89 14.06
N GLY A 468 -18.76 -18.79 13.19
CA GLY A 468 -19.35 -19.01 11.86
C GLY A 468 -18.95 -17.95 10.84
N ILE A 469 -17.92 -17.16 11.11
CA ILE A 469 -17.40 -16.17 10.18
C ILE A 469 -16.37 -16.84 9.27
N GLU A 470 -16.69 -16.91 7.99
CA GLU A 470 -15.79 -17.37 6.92
C GLU A 470 -14.61 -16.43 6.75
N GLY A 471 -14.89 -15.12 6.79
CA GLY A 471 -13.93 -14.05 6.58
C GLY A 471 -14.65 -12.72 6.43
N PHE A 472 -13.93 -11.72 5.95
CA PHE A 472 -14.49 -10.40 5.68
C PHE A 472 -14.33 -10.01 4.22
N VAL A 473 -15.40 -9.46 3.66
CA VAL A 473 -15.42 -8.87 2.32
C VAL A 473 -15.54 -7.35 2.44
N TYR A 474 -15.10 -6.61 1.44
CA TYR A 474 -15.32 -5.17 1.42
C TYR A 474 -16.81 -4.87 1.20
N SER A 475 -17.37 -3.98 2.04
CA SER A 475 -18.81 -3.68 2.10
C SER A 475 -19.31 -2.91 0.88
N SER A 476 -18.47 -2.03 0.35
CA SER A 476 -18.66 -1.28 -0.88
C SER A 476 -17.29 -1.02 -1.54
N VAL A 477 -17.30 -0.80 -2.84
CA VAL A 477 -16.24 -0.02 -3.47
C VAL A 477 -16.52 1.45 -3.15
N ASP A 478 -15.52 2.18 -2.68
CA ASP A 478 -15.60 3.63 -2.64
C ASP A 478 -16.00 4.10 -4.05
N VAL A 479 -17.10 4.86 -4.15
CA VAL A 479 -17.63 5.37 -5.44
C VAL A 479 -16.60 6.23 -6.18
N THR A 480 -15.53 6.66 -5.49
CA THR A 480 -14.42 7.44 -6.05
C THR A 480 -13.17 6.60 -6.37
N SER A 481 -13.06 5.37 -5.86
CA SER A 481 -11.90 4.51 -6.08
C SER A 481 -12.13 3.63 -7.32
N ALA A 482 -11.58 4.06 -8.44
CA ALA A 482 -11.53 3.26 -9.67
C ALA A 482 -10.56 2.08 -9.49
N GLY A 483 -11.07 0.99 -8.91
CA GLY A 483 -10.42 -0.31 -8.77
C GLY A 483 -11.47 -1.40 -8.69
N GLN A 484 -11.62 -2.20 -9.74
CA GLN A 484 -12.66 -3.22 -9.91
C GLN A 484 -12.51 -4.42 -8.95
N ARG A 485 -12.73 -4.22 -7.64
CA ARG A 485 -12.83 -5.37 -6.73
C ARG A 485 -13.88 -6.36 -7.26
N ARG A 486 -13.59 -7.66 -7.24
CA ARG A 486 -14.45 -8.68 -7.86
C ARG A 486 -15.69 -8.88 -6.99
N PRO A 487 -16.92 -8.58 -7.47
CA PRO A 487 -18.11 -8.75 -6.67
C PRO A 487 -18.35 -10.24 -6.39
N LEU A 488 -18.40 -10.59 -5.11
CA LEU A 488 -18.83 -11.90 -4.66
C LEU A 488 -20.36 -11.92 -4.64
N LYS A 489 -20.97 -12.94 -5.22
CA LYS A 489 -22.42 -12.99 -5.43
C LYS A 489 -23.00 -14.26 -4.82
N LEU A 490 -24.22 -14.12 -4.28
CA LEU A 490 -25.05 -15.24 -3.89
C LEU A 490 -25.95 -15.64 -5.05
N TRP A 491 -25.90 -16.91 -5.42
CA TRP A 491 -26.67 -17.50 -6.50
C TRP A 491 -27.60 -18.57 -5.97
N ARG A 492 -28.77 -18.72 -6.59
CA ARG A 492 -29.74 -19.77 -6.25
C ARG A 492 -30.08 -20.62 -7.47
N SER A 493 -30.17 -21.93 -7.28
CA SER A 493 -30.54 -22.86 -8.35
C SER A 493 -32.01 -22.71 -8.73
N LEU A 494 -32.30 -22.74 -10.04
CA LEU A 494 -33.65 -22.79 -10.59
C LEU A 494 -34.26 -24.20 -10.56
N VAL A 495 -33.42 -25.23 -10.61
CA VAL A 495 -33.82 -26.63 -10.80
C VAL A 495 -33.78 -27.44 -9.50
N ALA A 496 -33.00 -27.00 -8.50
CA ALA A 496 -32.86 -27.67 -7.22
C ALA A 496 -33.20 -26.70 -6.07
N PRO A 497 -34.44 -26.74 -5.53
CA PRO A 497 -34.84 -25.87 -4.43
C PRO A 497 -33.91 -26.03 -3.22
N GLY A 498 -33.40 -24.92 -2.69
CA GLY A 498 -32.52 -24.88 -1.52
C GLY A 498 -31.04 -25.15 -1.82
N VAL A 499 -30.64 -25.21 -3.09
CA VAL A 499 -29.23 -25.22 -3.50
C VAL A 499 -28.79 -23.80 -3.85
N TYR A 500 -27.66 -23.40 -3.26
CA TYR A 500 -27.05 -22.10 -3.42
C TYR A 500 -25.59 -22.26 -3.85
N ALA A 501 -25.05 -21.21 -4.43
CA ALA A 501 -23.63 -21.10 -4.71
C ALA A 501 -23.17 -19.69 -4.39
N THR A 502 -21.98 -19.56 -3.79
CA THR A 502 -21.34 -18.26 -3.60
C THR A 502 -20.13 -18.18 -4.51
N SER A 503 -20.18 -17.30 -5.52
CA SER A 503 -19.13 -17.22 -6.54
C SER A 503 -19.09 -15.83 -7.17
N THR A 504 -17.93 -15.44 -7.66
CA THR A 504 -17.75 -14.25 -8.51
C THR A 504 -18.32 -14.44 -9.91
N GLN A 505 -18.59 -15.70 -10.32
CA GLN A 505 -19.11 -16.05 -11.64
C GLN A 505 -20.47 -16.75 -11.57
N ALA A 506 -21.28 -16.55 -12.61
CA ALA A 506 -22.58 -17.20 -12.75
C ALA A 506 -22.41 -18.73 -12.91
N GLN A 507 -23.20 -19.49 -12.16
CA GLN A 507 -23.25 -20.95 -12.29
C GLN A 507 -24.37 -21.36 -13.28
N PRO A 508 -24.15 -22.37 -14.13
CA PRO A 508 -25.19 -22.84 -15.05
C PRO A 508 -26.47 -23.25 -14.32
N GLY A 509 -27.61 -22.68 -14.71
CA GLY A 509 -28.91 -22.98 -14.09
C GLY A 509 -29.15 -22.26 -12.74
N PHE A 510 -28.33 -21.28 -12.40
CA PHE A 510 -28.52 -20.42 -11.23
C PHE A 510 -28.89 -18.99 -11.64
N PHE A 511 -29.65 -18.32 -10.79
CA PHE A 511 -29.94 -16.90 -10.90
C PHE A 511 -29.32 -16.11 -9.75
N LEU A 512 -28.99 -14.85 -10.02
CA LEU A 512 -28.42 -13.95 -9.03
C LEU A 512 -29.46 -13.60 -7.97
N VAL A 513 -29.11 -13.80 -6.69
CA VAL A 513 -29.91 -13.33 -5.56
C VAL A 513 -29.51 -11.90 -5.22
N ARG A 514 -28.24 -11.69 -4.87
CA ARG A 514 -27.65 -10.38 -4.54
C ARG A 514 -26.12 -10.42 -4.50
N GLU A 515 -25.50 -9.24 -4.51
CA GLU A 515 -24.07 -9.10 -4.22
C GLU A 515 -23.84 -9.18 -2.70
N LEU A 516 -22.82 -9.94 -2.31
CA LEU A 516 -22.40 -10.13 -0.94
C LEU A 516 -21.28 -9.19 -0.53
N GLY A 517 -20.66 -8.45 -1.46
CA GLY A 517 -19.52 -7.59 -1.22
C GLY A 517 -18.42 -7.85 -2.23
N TYR A 518 -17.21 -7.35 -1.96
CA TYR A 518 -16.13 -7.40 -2.94
C TYR A 518 -14.87 -8.08 -2.40
N LEU A 519 -14.30 -8.97 -3.21
CA LEU A 519 -13.01 -9.61 -2.93
C LEU A 519 -11.85 -8.68 -3.30
N PRO A 520 -10.78 -8.62 -2.47
CA PRO A 520 -9.54 -7.95 -2.84
C PRO A 520 -8.95 -8.47 -4.16
N ALA A 521 -8.33 -7.58 -4.95
CA ALA A 521 -7.72 -7.92 -6.23
C ALA A 521 -6.56 -6.96 -6.56
N VAL A 522 -5.49 -7.51 -7.14
CA VAL A 522 -4.30 -6.77 -7.57
C VAL A 522 -4.31 -6.59 -9.08
N GLY A 523 -3.67 -5.53 -9.57
CA GLY A 523 -3.26 -5.49 -10.98
C GLY A 523 -4.38 -5.24 -11.98
N GLN A 524 -5.57 -4.81 -11.55
CA GLN A 524 -6.43 -4.04 -12.44
C GLN A 524 -5.81 -2.66 -12.60
N LEU A 525 -5.13 -2.52 -13.73
CA LEU A 525 -4.43 -1.31 -14.12
C LEU A 525 -5.35 -0.08 -13.99
N PRO A 526 -4.88 1.06 -13.46
CA PRO A 526 -5.60 2.32 -13.55
C PRO A 526 -5.44 2.87 -14.97
N ALA A 527 -6.06 2.22 -15.94
CA ALA A 527 -6.44 2.74 -17.26
C ALA A 527 -6.84 1.54 -18.11
N ARG A 528 -8.12 1.50 -18.50
CA ARG A 528 -8.70 0.64 -19.54
C ARG A 528 -8.65 -0.88 -19.28
N ASP A 529 -9.83 -1.43 -19.03
CA ASP A 529 -10.47 -2.43 -19.88
C ASP A 529 -11.91 -2.63 -19.36
N LEU A 530 -12.99 -2.31 -20.07
CA LEU A 530 -13.22 -1.69 -21.37
C LEU A 530 -14.59 -1.02 -21.28
#